data_AF-A0A2A3JGP2-F1
#
_entry.id   AF-A0A2A3JGP2-F1
#
_cell.length_a   1.000
_cell.length_b   1.000
_cell.length_c   1.000
_cell.angle_alpha   90.00
_cell.angle_beta   90.00
_cell.angle_gamma   90.00
#
_symmetry.space_group_name_H-M   'P 1'
#
loop_
_entity.id
_entity.type
_entity.pdbx_description
1 polymer ?
#
loop_
_entity_poly.entity_id
_entity_poly.type
_entity_poly.pdbx_seq_one_letter_code
_entity_poly.pdbx_strand_id
1 'polypeptide(L)' 'MPEPKLTVWERLRIVAIEAHGVKRAAAGLEHQPDIDRRVERVREQARKRANGKK' A
#
# COMPACT_ATOMS: atom_id res chain seq x y z
N MET A 1 -19.08 -4.84 2.19
CA MET A 1 -18.20 -5.92 1.70
C MET A 1 -17.00 -6.00 2.62
N PRO A 2 -16.57 -7.18 3.08
CA PRO A 2 -15.35 -7.30 3.87
C PRO A 2 -14.15 -6.84 3.03
N GLU A 3 -13.24 -6.04 3.61
CA GLU A 3 -12.00 -5.69 2.93
C GLU A 3 -11.22 -6.96 2.62
N PRO A 4 -10.77 -7.15 1.37
CA PRO A 4 -10.09 -8.38 1.00
C PRO A 4 -8.76 -8.47 1.72
N LYS A 5 -8.51 -9.65 2.29
CA LYS A 5 -7.22 -9.94 2.94
C LYS A 5 -6.11 -9.76 1.91
N LEU A 6 -5.14 -8.92 2.28
CA LEU A 6 -3.88 -8.76 1.55
C LEU A 6 -3.13 -10.10 1.56
N THR A 7 -2.62 -10.48 0.40
CA THR A 7 -1.64 -11.56 0.25
C THR A 7 -0.32 -11.18 0.89
N VAL A 8 0.54 -12.17 1.12
CA VAL A 8 1.90 -11.96 1.64
C VAL A 8 2.69 -10.99 0.75
N TRP A 9 2.56 -11.10 -0.57
CA TRP A 9 3.20 -10.19 -1.52
C TRP A 9 2.65 -8.76 -1.45
N GLU A 10 1.32 -8.59 -1.36
CA GLU A 10 0.71 -7.27 -1.22
C GLU A 10 1.13 -6.59 0.10
N ARG A 11 1.23 -7.35 1.19
CA ARG A 11 1.77 -6.85 2.47
C ARG A 11 3.22 -6.40 2.34
N LEU A 12 4.09 -7.22 1.75
CA LEU A 12 5.49 -6.85 1.55
C LEU A 12 5.66 -5.58 0.70
N ARG A 13 4.82 -5.39 -0.33
CA ARG A 13 4.82 -4.17 -1.14
C ARG A 13 4.45 -2.93 -0.32
N ILE A 14 3.41 -3.02 0.52
CA ILE A 14 3.01 -1.92 1.40
C ILE A 14 4.15 -1.57 2.37
N VAL A 15 4.74 -2.57 3.03
CA VAL A 15 5.86 -2.34 3.95
C VAL A 15 7.05 -1.71 3.24
N ALA A 16 7.39 -2.12 2.01
CA ALA A 16 8.46 -1.50 1.23
C ALA A 16 8.16 -0.04 0.85
N ILE A 17 6.90 0.27 0.52
CA ILE A 17 6.43 1.64 0.24
C ILE A 17 6.55 2.50 1.51
N GLU A 18 6.04 2.01 2.64
CA GLU A 18 6.11 2.70 3.92
C GLU A 18 7.57 2.90 4.37
N ALA A 19 8.43 1.90 4.25
CA ALA A 19 9.85 2.02 4.57
C ALA A 19 10.56 3.09 3.72
N HIS A 20 10.17 3.24 2.45
CA HIS A 20 10.66 4.32 1.60
C HIS A 20 10.15 5.70 2.07
N GLY A 21 8.92 5.75 2.57
CA GLY A 21 8.34 6.91 3.23
C GLY A 21 9.06 7.29 4.51
N VAL A 22 9.33 6.32 5.39
CA VAL A 22 10.06 6.54 6.65
C VAL A 22 11.47 7.05 6.40
N LYS A 23 12.19 6.55 5.38
CA LYS A 23 13.51 7.07 5.00
C LYS A 23 13.48 8.56 4.63
N ARG A 24 12.41 9.00 3.96
CA ARG A 24 12.21 10.41 3.59
C ARG A 24 11.75 11.26 4.78
N ALA A 25 10.92 10.70 5.67
CA ALA A 25 10.52 11.36 6.91
C ALA A 25 11.72 11.57 7.83
N ALA A 26 12.63 10.60 7.92
CA ALA A 26 13.91 10.72 8.62
C ALA A 26 14.82 11.81 8.01
N ALA A 27 14.61 12.17 6.74
CA ALA A 27 15.28 13.29 6.06
C ALA A 27 14.52 14.63 6.19
N GLY A 28 13.50 14.71 7.04
CA GLY A 28 12.70 15.92 7.29
C GLY A 28 11.55 16.15 6.30
N LEU A 29 11.20 15.16 5.47
CA LEU A 29 10.07 15.25 4.54
C LEU A 29 8.84 14.56 5.16
N GLU A 30 8.08 15.30 5.97
CA GLU A 30 6.93 14.76 6.71
C GLU A 30 5.67 14.55 5.84
N HIS A 31 5.48 15.38 4.80
CA HIS A 31 4.34 15.22 3.90
C HIS A 31 4.72 14.44 2.64
N GLN A 32 4.27 13.18 2.57
CA GLN A 32 4.55 12.28 1.45
C GLN A 32 3.28 11.67 0.85
N PRO A 33 2.45 12.49 0.18
CA PRO A 33 1.20 12.04 -0.44
C PRO A 33 1.41 10.97 -1.53
N ASP A 34 2.63 10.83 -2.05
CA ASP A 34 2.97 9.76 -3.00
C ASP A 34 3.00 8.38 -2.34
N ILE A 35 3.39 8.28 -1.07
CA ILE A 35 3.46 7.03 -0.31
C ILE A 35 2.05 6.53 -0.03
N ASP A 36 1.16 7.40 0.47
CA ASP A 36 -0.26 7.07 0.69
C ASP A 36 -0.94 6.59 -0.59
N ARG A 37 -0.75 7.31 -1.71
CA ARG A 37 -1.29 6.91 -3.02
C ARG A 37 -0.78 5.55 -3.47
N ARG A 38 0.48 5.21 -3.18
CA ARG A 38 1.07 3.91 -3.56
C ARG A 38 0.50 2.78 -2.70
N VAL A 39 0.30 2.99 -1.39
CA VAL A 39 -0.38 2.03 -0.52
C VAL A 39 -1.83 1.80 -0.97
N GLU A 40 -2.54 2.88 -1.29
CA GLU A 40 -3.92 2.82 -1.76
C GLU A 40 -4.06 2.03 -3.07
N ARG A 41 -3.13 2.19 -4.03
CA ARG A 41 -3.11 1.37 -5.24
C ARG A 41 -2.97 -0.12 -4.95
N VAL A 42 -2.14 -0.52 -3.98
CA VAL A 42 -1.98 -1.93 -3.62
C VAL A 42 -3.28 -2.47 -2.99
N ARG A 43 -3.95 -1.67 -2.16
CA ARG A 43 -5.28 -2.02 -1.62
C ARG A 43 -6.34 -2.11 -2.71
N GLU A 44 -6.34 -1.20 -3.68
CA GLU A 44 -7.26 -1.24 -4.81
C GLU A 44 -7.02 -2.47 -5.69
N GLN A 45 -5.77 -2.85 -5.95
CA GLN A 45 -5.43 -4.09 -6.63
C GLN A 45 -5.95 -5.31 -5.88
N ALA A 46 -5.80 -5.34 -4.55
CA ALA A 46 -6.38 -6.42 -3.73
C ALA A 46 -7.91 -6.46 -3.82
N ARG A 47 -8.57 -5.30 -3.86
CA ARG A 47 -10.03 -5.16 -4.08
C ARG A 47 -10.45 -5.66 -5.45
N LYS A 48 -9.76 -5.26 -6.51
CA LYS A 48 -9.99 -5.74 -7.89
C LYS A 48 -9.78 -7.24 -8.01
N ARG A 49 -8.72 -7.80 -7.40
CA ARG A 49 -8.45 -9.24 -7.37
C ARG A 49 -9.57 -10.02 -6.69
N ALA A 50 -10.07 -9.51 -5.56
CA ALA A 50 -11.14 -10.17 -4.82
C ALA A 50 -12.49 -10.09 -5.55
N ASN A 51 -12.78 -8.97 -6.21
CA ASN A 51 -14.02 -8.77 -6.96
C ASN A 51 -14.02 -9.46 -8.33
N GLY A 52 -12.86 -9.57 -8.99
CA GLY A 52 -12.69 -10.25 -10.28
C GLY A 52 -12.63 -11.78 -10.18
N LYS A 53 -12.74 -12.34 -8.97
CA LYS A 53 -12.79 -13.80 -8.73
C LYS A 53 -14.22 -14.34 -8.68
N LYS A 54 -15.19 -13.60 -9.23
CA LYS A 54 -16.61 -13.92 -9.22
C LYS A 54 -17.05 -14.53 -10.54
#